data_AF-A0A415SK67-F1
#
_entry.id   AF-A0A415SK67-F1
#
_cell.length_a   1.000
_cell.length_b   1.000
_cell.length_c   1.000
_cell.angle_alpha   90.00
_cell.angle_beta   90.00
_cell.angle_gamma   90.00
#
_symmetry.space_group_name_H-M   'P 1'
#
loop_
_entity.id
_entity.type
_entity.pdbx_description
1 polymer ?
#
loop_
_entity_poly.entity_id
_entity_poly.type
_entity_poly.pdbx_seq_one_letter_code
_entity_poly.pdbx_strand_id
1 'polypeptide(L)'
;MSEERFIDRLEAFMKAEGLNANKVTVAAELSNGLLGKALKTRGSMNSDSVERILCAYTNLSAEWLMTGKGTMYVNDLPGDTFNISNSLNNDSLVFFLRDRNKELECENRRLLVENASLKTRLELLDNSEGKTG
;
A
#
# COMPACT_ATOMS: atom_id res chain seq x y z
N MET A 1 0.74 24.95 18.20
CA MET A 1 1.85 24.26 17.52
C MET A 1 1.37 23.93 16.12
N SER A 2 2.00 24.46 15.09
CA SER A 2 1.60 24.19 13.71
C SER A 2 1.89 22.73 13.38
N GLU A 3 0.89 21.96 12.95
CA GLU A 3 1.13 20.61 12.48
C GLU A 3 2.03 20.66 11.24
N GLU A 4 3.20 20.04 11.32
CA GLU A 4 4.06 19.86 10.16
C GLU A 4 3.32 19.03 9.12
N ARG A 5 3.28 19.52 7.89
CA ARG A 5 2.60 18.81 6.79
C ARG A 5 3.57 17.82 6.16
N PHE A 6 3.01 16.86 5.43
CA PHE A 6 3.76 15.90 4.61
C PHE A 6 4.90 16.56 3.81
N ILE A 7 4.58 17.70 3.17
CA ILE A 7 5.52 18.39 2.30
C ILE A 7 6.67 19.06 3.06
N ASP A 8 6.44 19.49 4.30
CA ASP A 8 7.48 20.07 5.14
C ASP A 8 8.46 18.98 5.59
N ARG A 9 7.95 17.79 5.91
CA ARG A 9 8.77 16.60 6.20
C ARG A 9 9.56 16.12 4.99
N LEU A 10 8.94 16.12 3.82
CA LEU A 10 9.64 15.81 2.57
C LEU A 10 10.76 16.84 2.29
N GLU A 11 10.49 18.13 2.52
CA GLU A 11 11.52 19.19 2.39
C GLU A 11 12.66 18.99 3.39
N ALA A 12 12.37 18.57 4.64
CA ALA A 12 13.38 18.26 5.63
C ALA A 12 14.27 17.07 5.22
N PHE A 13 13.66 15.99 4.73
CA PHE A 13 14.39 14.85 4.17
C PHE A 13 15.29 15.27 2.99
N MET A 14 14.76 16.07 2.07
CA MET A 14 15.54 16.59 0.94
C MET A 14 16.74 17.42 1.39
N LYS A 15 16.60 18.23 2.45
CA LYS A 15 17.70 19.00 3.03
C LYS A 15 18.74 18.10 3.69
N ALA A 16 18.31 17.05 4.41
CA ALA A 16 19.22 16.09 5.05
C ALA A 16 20.06 15.32 4.02
N GLU A 17 19.45 14.89 2.92
CA GLU A 17 20.12 14.16 1.83
C GLU A 17 20.86 15.07 0.82
N GLY A 18 20.77 16.40 0.95
CA GLY A 18 21.34 17.33 -0.02
C GLY A 18 20.72 17.21 -1.43
N LEU A 19 19.43 16.83 -1.49
CA LEU A 19 18.69 16.63 -2.72
C LEU A 19 18.00 17.91 -3.16
N ASN A 20 18.06 18.19 -4.46
CA ASN A 20 17.23 19.24 -5.07
C ASN A 20 15.92 18.63 -5.59
N ALA A 21 14.90 19.46 -5.80
CA ALA A 21 13.59 18.99 -6.28
C ALA A 21 13.68 18.23 -7.61
N ASN A 22 14.61 18.59 -8.50
CA ASN A 22 14.79 17.88 -9.77
C ASN A 22 15.35 16.47 -9.55
N LYS A 23 16.28 16.26 -8.62
CA LYS A 23 16.83 14.95 -8.28
C LYS A 23 15.74 14.00 -7.79
N VAL A 24 14.89 14.48 -6.88
CA VAL A 24 13.75 13.70 -6.37
C VAL A 24 12.73 13.46 -7.48
N THR A 25 12.44 14.45 -8.32
CA THR A 25 11.52 14.31 -9.46
C THR A 25 12.00 13.24 -10.44
N VAL A 26 13.31 13.21 -10.73
CA VAL A 26 13.91 12.20 -11.62
C VAL A 26 13.94 10.83 -10.95
N ALA A 27 14.37 10.73 -9.69
CA ALA A 27 14.48 9.46 -8.97
C ALA A 27 13.13 8.78 -8.73
N ALA A 28 12.12 9.56 -8.38
CA ALA A 28 10.74 9.10 -8.19
C ALA A 28 9.90 9.17 -9.48
N GLU A 29 10.53 9.50 -10.62
CA GLU A 29 9.90 9.60 -11.94
C GLU A 29 8.59 10.43 -11.96
N LEU A 30 8.57 11.51 -11.19
CA LEU A 30 7.43 12.41 -11.05
C LEU A 30 7.32 13.33 -12.27
N SER A 31 6.12 13.89 -12.50
CA SER A 31 5.94 14.91 -13.53
C SER A 31 6.79 16.15 -13.23
N ASN A 32 7.45 16.69 -14.27
CA ASN A 32 8.28 17.88 -14.16
C ASN A 32 7.52 19.05 -13.51
N GLY A 33 8.07 19.57 -12.42
CA GLY A 33 7.50 20.71 -11.69
C GLY A 33 6.41 20.34 -10.68
N LEU A 34 5.95 19.09 -10.59
CA LEU A 34 4.95 18.65 -9.61
C LEU A 34 5.46 18.82 -8.18
N LEU A 35 6.66 18.32 -7.89
CA LEU A 35 7.29 18.47 -6.58
C LEU A 35 7.61 19.94 -6.26
N GLY A 36 8.12 20.70 -7.25
CA GLY A 36 8.40 22.12 -7.10
C GLY A 36 7.15 22.94 -6.78
N LYS A 37 6.00 22.61 -7.40
CA LYS A 37 4.71 23.22 -7.10
C LYS A 37 4.24 22.85 -5.70
N ALA A 38 4.31 21.56 -5.33
CA ALA A 38 3.91 21.08 -4.01
C ALA A 38 4.70 21.78 -2.89
N LEU A 39 6.02 21.93 -3.06
CA LEU A 39 6.89 22.67 -2.13
C LEU A 39 6.44 24.14 -2.01
N LYS A 40 6.21 24.84 -3.12
CA LYS A 40 5.83 26.27 -3.09
C LYS A 40 4.45 26.51 -2.48
N THR A 41 3.46 25.69 -2.84
CA THR A 41 2.09 25.85 -2.38
C THR A 41 1.83 25.20 -1.03
N ARG A 42 2.86 24.54 -0.45
CA ARG A 42 2.73 23.65 0.72
C ARG A 42 1.52 22.72 0.58
N GLY A 43 1.40 22.13 -0.61
CA GLY A 43 0.25 21.34 -1.05
C GLY A 43 0.39 19.86 -0.75
N SER A 44 -0.72 19.14 -0.84
CA SER A 44 -0.73 17.67 -0.82
C SER A 44 -0.29 17.11 -2.17
N MET A 45 0.14 15.86 -2.14
CA MET A 45 0.53 15.07 -3.30
C MET A 45 -0.40 13.86 -3.40
N ASN A 46 -0.61 13.31 -4.61
CA ASN A 46 -1.41 12.09 -4.77
C ASN A 46 -0.67 10.86 -4.21
N SER A 47 -1.43 9.82 -3.84
CA SER A 47 -0.86 8.60 -3.26
C SER A 47 0.20 7.96 -4.15
N ASP A 48 -0.03 7.93 -5.47
CA ASP A 48 0.89 7.35 -6.46
C ASP A 48 2.27 8.03 -6.44
N SER A 49 2.34 9.36 -6.41
CA SER A 49 3.63 10.05 -6.35
C SER A 49 4.33 9.84 -5.00
N VAL A 50 3.56 9.73 -3.90
CA VAL A 50 4.13 9.41 -2.57
C VAL A 50 4.75 8.01 -2.57
N GLU A 51 4.05 7.03 -3.14
CA GLU A 51 4.54 5.66 -3.30
C GLU A 51 5.83 5.63 -4.12
N ARG A 52 5.88 6.32 -5.26
CA ARG A 52 7.08 6.38 -6.10
C ARG A 52 8.28 7.01 -5.38
N ILE A 53 8.05 8.02 -4.55
CA ILE A 53 9.11 8.61 -3.70
C ILE A 53 9.61 7.57 -2.69
N LEU A 54 8.73 6.85 -2.01
CA LEU A 54 9.11 5.83 -1.03
C LEU A 54 9.83 4.64 -1.69
N CYS A 55 9.44 4.27 -2.92
CA CYS A 55 10.13 3.25 -3.71
C CYS A 55 11.52 3.71 -4.16
N ALA A 56 11.70 4.99 -4.50
CA ALA A 56 13.00 5.55 -4.88
C ALA A 56 13.96 5.69 -3.68
N TYR A 57 13.42 5.97 -2.49
CA TYR A 57 14.17 6.16 -1.26
C TYR A 57 13.77 5.14 -0.20
N THR A 58 14.25 3.90 -0.36
CA THR A 58 13.92 2.78 0.55
C THR A 58 14.44 2.96 1.97
N ASN A 59 15.38 3.88 2.18
CA ASN A 59 15.88 4.27 3.50
C ASN A 59 14.96 5.26 4.24
N LEU A 60 13.99 5.88 3.55
CA LEU A 60 13.04 6.84 4.11
C LEU A 60 11.87 6.12 4.78
N SER A 61 11.55 6.51 6.02
CA SER A 61 10.42 5.97 6.75
C SER A 61 9.09 6.54 6.24
N ALA A 62 8.23 5.66 5.73
CA ALA A 62 6.86 6.00 5.34
C ALA A 62 6.01 6.48 6.52
N GLU A 63 6.18 5.86 7.69
CA GLU A 63 5.46 6.25 8.92
C GLU A 63 5.79 7.68 9.32
N TRP A 64 7.08 8.02 9.34
CA TRP A 64 7.53 9.38 9.65
C TRP A 64 7.06 10.39 8.61
N LEU A 65 7.19 10.06 7.32
CA LEU A 65 6.77 10.96 6.25
C LEU A 65 5.26 11.26 6.29
N MET A 66 4.43 10.28 6.62
CA MET A 66 2.98 10.42 6.62
C MET A 66 2.44 11.00 7.94
N THR A 67 2.96 10.56 9.08
CA THR A 67 2.39 10.87 10.40
C THR A 67 3.24 11.83 11.24
N GLY A 68 4.50 12.04 10.85
CA GLY A 68 5.49 12.77 11.66
C GLY A 68 5.99 12.03 12.90
N LYS A 69 5.63 10.75 13.06
CA LYS A 69 6.04 9.91 14.18
C LYS A 69 7.20 8.99 13.79
N GLY A 70 8.08 8.70 14.73
CA GLY A 70 9.26 7.85 14.50
C GLY A 70 10.47 8.62 13.95
N THR A 71 11.40 7.89 13.36
CA THR A 71 12.65 8.42 12.78
C THR A 71 12.50 8.67 11.28
N MET A 72 13.22 9.67 10.75
CA MET A 72 13.25 9.97 9.31
C MET A 72 13.76 8.77 8.51
N TYR A 73 14.81 8.13 8.99
CA TYR A 73 15.40 6.96 8.35
C TYR A 73 14.93 5.68 9.03
N VAL A 74 14.67 4.65 8.22
CA VAL A 74 14.31 3.31 8.70
C VAL A 74 15.49 2.70 9.48
N ASN A 75 16.73 3.02 9.11
CA ASN A 75 17.92 2.42 9.71
C ASN A 75 18.45 3.14 10.97
N ASP A 76 17.86 4.27 11.36
CA ASP A 76 18.27 5.04 12.56
C ASP A 76 17.66 4.48 13.86
N LEU A 77 16.80 3.47 13.76
CA LEU A 77 16.33 2.74 14.92
C LEU A 77 17.46 1.83 15.43
N PRO A 78 17.82 1.88 16.73
CA PRO A 78 18.86 1.02 17.29
C PRO A 78 18.51 -0.43 16.95
N GLY A 79 19.46 -1.14 16.32
CA GLY A 79 19.27 -2.41 15.62
C GLY A 79 18.73 -3.61 16.41
N ASP A 80 18.23 -3.39 17.62
CA ASP A 80 17.56 -4.39 18.47
C ASP A 80 16.04 -4.29 18.48
N THR A 81 15.42 -3.14 18.17
CA THR A 81 13.95 -3.03 18.21
C THR A 81 13.26 -3.53 16.93
N PHE A 82 13.94 -3.52 15.78
CA PHE A 82 13.38 -4.03 14.53
C PHE A 82 13.23 -5.55 14.49
N ASN A 83 14.10 -6.31 15.17
CA ASN A 83 13.99 -7.78 15.16
C ASN A 83 12.84 -8.27 16.06
N ILE A 84 12.59 -7.60 17.19
CA ILE A 84 11.48 -7.95 18.08
C ILE A 84 10.13 -7.43 17.53
N SER A 85 10.09 -6.20 16.98
CA SER A 85 8.86 -5.65 16.41
C SER A 85 8.47 -6.31 15.09
N ASN A 86 9.43 -6.68 14.22
CA ASN A 86 9.11 -7.44 13.01
C ASN A 86 8.57 -8.82 13.37
N SER A 87 9.11 -9.51 14.38
CA SER A 87 8.56 -10.83 14.78
C SER A 87 7.11 -10.72 15.25
N LEU A 88 6.78 -9.75 16.13
CA LEU A 88 5.42 -9.55 16.65
C LEU A 88 4.44 -9.03 15.59
N ASN A 89 4.88 -8.11 14.73
CA ASN A 89 4.08 -7.59 13.62
C ASN A 89 3.86 -8.64 12.54
N ASN A 90 4.87 -9.47 12.26
CA ASN A 90 4.74 -10.60 11.34
C ASN A 90 3.75 -11.63 11.90
N ASP A 91 3.78 -11.96 13.18
CA ASP A 91 2.82 -12.91 13.76
C ASP A 91 1.38 -12.41 13.68
N SER A 92 1.15 -11.12 13.98
CA SER A 92 -0.16 -10.48 13.84
C SER A 92 -0.62 -10.48 12.38
N LEU A 93 0.25 -10.06 11.45
CA LEU A 93 -0.05 -10.05 10.02
C LEU A 93 -0.29 -11.46 9.47
N VAL A 94 0.50 -12.45 9.89
CA VAL A 94 0.33 -13.86 9.51
C VAL A 94 -1.00 -14.40 10.01
N PHE A 95 -1.43 -14.04 11.22
CA PHE A 95 -2.75 -14.42 11.73
C PHE A 95 -3.88 -13.80 10.91
N PHE A 96 -3.84 -12.49 10.65
CA PHE A 96 -4.83 -11.79 9.82
C PHE A 96 -4.90 -12.35 8.40
N LEU A 97 -3.74 -12.58 7.76
CA LEU A 97 -3.68 -13.13 6.41
C LEU A 97 -4.20 -14.57 6.37
N ARG A 98 -3.92 -15.39 7.40
CA ARG A 98 -4.44 -16.76 7.51
C ARG A 98 -5.96 -16.77 7.68
N ASP A 99 -6.49 -15.90 8.53
CA ASP A 99 -7.93 -15.80 8.77
C ASP A 99 -8.67 -15.36 7.50
N ARG A 100 -8.15 -14.33 6.82
CA ARG A 100 -8.70 -13.85 5.55
C ARG A 100 -8.61 -14.89 4.43
N ASN A 101 -7.50 -15.62 4.34
CA ASN A 101 -7.37 -16.73 3.37
C ASN A 101 -8.37 -17.84 3.66
N LYS A 102 -8.58 -18.20 4.93
CA LYS A 102 -9.58 -19.20 5.32
C LYS A 102 -10.99 -18.76 4.95
N GLU A 103 -11.32 -17.49 5.14
CA GLU A 103 -12.61 -16.93 4.74
C GLU A 103 -12.78 -16.95 3.20
N LEU A 104 -11.76 -16.55 2.45
CA LEU A 104 -11.75 -16.62 0.99
C LEU A 104 -11.91 -18.06 0.47
N GLU A 105 -11.29 -19.04 1.12
CA GLU A 105 -11.45 -20.46 0.78
C GLU A 105 -12.87 -20.95 1.08
N CYS A 106 -13.48 -20.53 2.19
CA CYS A 106 -14.88 -20.84 2.50
C CYS A 106 -15.82 -20.27 1.44
N GLU A 107 -15.60 -19.03 1.02
CA GLU A 107 -16.41 -18.39 -0.02
C GLU A 107 -16.22 -19.06 -1.38
N ASN A 108 -14.98 -19.41 -1.74
CA ASN A 108 -14.72 -20.18 -2.96
C ASN A 108 -15.44 -21.54 -2.93
N ARG A 109 -15.42 -22.25 -1.80
CA ARG A 109 -16.17 -23.51 -1.66
C ARG A 109 -17.67 -23.29 -1.82
N ARG A 110 -18.22 -22.24 -1.23
CA ARG A 110 -19.65 -21.89 -1.35
C ARG A 110 -20.03 -21.60 -2.81
N LEU A 111 -19.24 -20.76 -3.48
CA LEU A 111 -19.43 -20.42 -4.89
C LEU A 111 -19.28 -21.64 -5.81
N LEU A 112 -18.37 -22.57 -5.51
CA LEU A 112 -18.24 -23.83 -6.25
C LEU A 112 -19.50 -24.69 -6.12
N VAL A 113 -20.06 -24.81 -4.92
CA VAL A 113 -21.31 -25.54 -4.68
C VAL A 113 -22.50 -24.88 -5.39
N GLU A 114 -22.56 -23.55 -5.32
CA GLU A 114 -23.60 -22.76 -5.99
C GLU A 114 -23.51 -22.93 -7.52
N ASN A 115 -22.32 -22.81 -8.09
CA ASN A 115 -22.10 -23.05 -9.52
C ASN A 115 -22.44 -24.48 -9.93
N ALA A 116 -22.07 -25.48 -9.13
CA ALA A 116 -22.44 -26.88 -9.41
C ALA A 116 -23.97 -27.07 -9.42
N SER A 117 -24.67 -26.44 -8.47
CA SER A 117 -26.13 -26.50 -8.38
C SER A 117 -26.81 -25.76 -9.54
N LEU A 118 -26.31 -24.57 -9.89
CA LEU A 118 -26.80 -23.79 -11.03
C LEU A 118 -26.57 -24.53 -12.34
N LYS A 119 -25.40 -25.14 -12.52
CA LYS A 119 -25.08 -25.96 -13.69
C LYS A 119 -26.03 -27.15 -13.82
N THR A 120 -26.31 -27.86 -12.73
CA THR A 120 -27.28 -28.95 -12.70
C THR A 120 -28.68 -28.46 -13.08
N ARG A 121 -29.11 -27.30 -12.56
CA ARG A 121 -30.42 -26.70 -12.91
C ARG A 121 -30.50 -26.32 -14.39
N LEU A 122 -29.44 -25.78 -14.96
CA LEU A 122 -29.37 -25.47 -16.40
C LEU A 122 -29.45 -26.75 -17.24
N GLU A 123 -28.71 -27.80 -16.90
CA GLU A 123 -28.77 -29.09 -17.60
C GLU A 123 -30.17 -29.74 -17.55
N LEU A 124 -30.90 -29.60 -16.42
CA LEU A 124 -32.27 -30.11 -16.31
C LEU A 124 -33.27 -29.31 -17.17
N LEU A 125 -33.09 -28.00 -17.30
CA LEU A 125 -33.93 -27.15 -18.15
C LEU A 125 -33.69 -27.46 -19.62
N ASP A 126 -32.43 -27.58 -20.04
CA ASP A 126 -32.05 -27.94 -21.42
C ASP A 126 -32.63 -29.32 -21.84
N ASN A 127 -32.61 -30.30 -20.93
CA ASN A 127 -33.23 -31.61 -21.16
C ASN A 127 -34.78 -31.59 -21.16
N SER A 128 -35.41 -30.54 -20.63
CA SER A 128 -36.87 -30.39 -20.64
C SER A 128 -37.38 -29.70 -21.91
N GLU A 129 -36.58 -28.82 -22.51
CA GLU A 129 -36.89 -28.16 -23.79
C GLU A 129 -36.76 -29.12 -24.98
N GLY A 130 -36.01 -30.23 -24.84
CA GLY A 130 -35.90 -31.30 -25.84
C GLY A 130 -37.01 -32.36 -25.84
N LYS A 131 -38.01 -32.29 -24.93
CA LYS A 131 -39.11 -33.29 -24.83
C LYS A 131 -40.48 -32.78 -25.28
N THR A 132 -40.57 -31.54 -25.76
CA THR A 132 -41.75 -31.02 -26.47
C THR A 132 -41.42 -30.87 -27.95
N GLY A 133 -41.24 -32.01 -28.63
CA GLY A 133 -41.10 -32.13 -30.07
C GLY A 133 -41.82 -33.38 -30.54
#